data_AF-A0A2Z6D3N2-F1
#
_entry.id   AF-A0A2Z6D3N2-F1
#
_cell.length_a   1.000
_cell.length_b   1.000
_cell.length_c   1.000
_cell.angle_alpha   90.00
_cell.angle_beta   90.00
_cell.angle_gamma   90.00
#
_symmetry.space_group_name_H-M   'P 1'
#
loop_
_entity.id
_entity.type
_entity.pdbx_description
1 polymer ?
#
loop_
_entity_poly.entity_id
_entity_poly.type
_entity_poly.pdbx_seq_one_letter_code
_entity_poly.pdbx_strand_id
1 'polypeptide(L)'
;MRSYPSTPWTFEQFAAVTFEQGLCFTPGTSWAYSNPGYMLLKRIAEVVSGISYRELIFKYIIQPLGLSQTFVPESIEELSSLAPATSRALAVDKTTRDVRQYYHPRWVSHGVIASTASEIVMFLSSLFSNRLLSRQSLKQMVELVPVALPTTTSRSTQQPTLPWSKPSYGLGLMADPASKWGLVLGHNGGGPGYSASAFHAPELGGVSICAMCAIEEGVKAEELVFAILDLFTSIQESAVSCS
;
A
#
# COMPACT_ATOMS: atom_id res chain seq x y z
N MET A 1 18.92 8.01 -4.68
CA MET A 1 18.66 6.81 -3.85
C MET A 1 19.81 5.80 -3.90
N ARG A 2 20.08 5.11 -5.02
CA ARG A 2 21.03 3.96 -5.03
C ARG A 2 22.47 4.29 -4.59
N SER A 3 22.96 5.51 -4.86
CA SER A 3 24.31 5.92 -4.44
C SER A 3 24.39 6.38 -2.98
N TYR A 4 23.25 6.73 -2.36
CA TYR A 4 23.17 7.27 -0.99
C TYR A 4 21.87 6.79 -0.31
N PRO A 5 21.70 5.48 -0.07
CA PRO A 5 20.44 4.92 0.44
C PRO A 5 20.12 5.36 1.88
N SER A 6 21.11 5.80 2.64
CA SER A 6 20.97 6.31 4.00
C SER A 6 20.71 7.82 4.11
N THR A 7 20.82 8.56 3.00
CA THR A 7 20.66 10.02 2.99
C THR A 7 19.49 10.40 2.07
N PRO A 8 18.26 10.55 2.60
CA PRO A 8 17.09 10.85 1.81
C PRO A 8 17.14 12.27 1.27
N TRP A 9 16.39 12.54 0.20
CA TRP A 9 16.14 13.90 -0.23
C TRP A 9 15.17 14.63 0.70
N THR A 10 15.34 15.94 0.76
CA THR A 10 14.37 16.88 1.35
C THR A 10 13.11 16.94 0.48
N PHE A 11 12.03 17.50 1.03
CA PHE A 11 10.81 17.75 0.27
C PHE A 11 11.09 18.66 -0.93
N GLU A 12 11.90 19.71 -0.73
CA GLU A 12 12.26 20.70 -1.74
C GLU A 12 13.00 20.07 -2.92
N GLN A 13 13.91 19.12 -2.64
CA GLN A 13 14.61 18.36 -3.68
C GLN A 13 13.66 17.45 -4.46
N PHE A 14 12.77 16.71 -3.79
CA PHE A 14 11.77 15.90 -4.48
C PHE A 14 10.83 16.76 -5.32
N ALA A 15 10.36 17.89 -4.79
CA ALA A 15 9.45 18.81 -5.45
C ALA A 15 10.09 19.43 -6.69
N ALA A 16 11.33 19.93 -6.60
CA ALA A 16 12.05 20.51 -7.73
C ALA A 16 12.16 19.53 -8.90
N VAL A 17 12.68 18.32 -8.64
CA VAL A 17 12.84 17.28 -9.68
C VAL A 17 11.50 16.80 -10.25
N THR A 18 10.45 16.76 -9.41
CA THR A 18 9.11 16.35 -9.87
C THR A 18 8.49 17.41 -10.77
N PHE A 19 8.54 18.68 -10.38
CA PHE A 19 7.87 19.76 -11.08
C PHE A 19 8.51 20.06 -12.44
N GLU A 20 9.81 19.83 -12.59
CA GLU A 20 10.52 19.92 -13.87
C GLU A 20 9.98 18.95 -14.93
N GLN A 21 9.40 17.81 -14.53
CA GLN A 21 8.87 16.82 -15.48
C GLN A 21 7.49 17.21 -16.06
N GLY A 22 6.81 18.18 -15.47
CA GLY A 22 5.47 18.60 -15.88
C GLY A 22 4.37 17.58 -15.57
N LEU A 23 3.14 17.88 -16.01
CA LEU A 23 1.98 17.01 -15.84
C LEU A 23 1.91 15.98 -16.97
N CYS A 24 1.60 14.72 -16.63
CA CYS A 24 1.40 13.67 -17.63
C CYS A 24 0.18 13.91 -18.54
N PHE A 25 -0.81 14.65 -18.04
CA PHE A 25 -2.07 14.96 -18.72
C PHE A 25 -2.74 16.16 -18.04
N THR A 26 -3.74 16.75 -18.72
CA THR A 26 -4.57 17.82 -18.16
C THR A 26 -5.28 17.35 -16.87
N PRO A 27 -5.28 18.12 -15.78
CA PRO A 27 -5.96 17.72 -14.55
C PRO A 27 -7.42 17.32 -14.79
N GLY A 28 -7.81 16.17 -14.25
CA GLY A 28 -9.17 15.62 -14.34
C GLY A 28 -9.51 14.89 -15.65
N THR A 29 -8.60 14.82 -16.63
CA THR A 29 -8.90 14.16 -17.92
C THR A 29 -8.41 12.71 -18.01
N SER A 30 -7.57 12.25 -17.07
CA SER A 30 -7.04 10.89 -17.05
C SER A 30 -6.61 10.49 -15.63
N TRP A 31 -6.15 9.26 -15.48
CA TRP A 31 -5.66 8.70 -14.23
C TRP A 31 -4.26 8.09 -14.40
N ALA A 32 -3.38 8.35 -13.45
CA ALA A 32 -2.12 7.64 -13.28
C ALA A 32 -1.73 7.64 -11.80
N TYR A 33 -1.26 6.49 -11.30
CA TYR A 33 -0.70 6.40 -9.96
C TYR A 33 0.53 7.31 -9.82
N SER A 34 0.57 8.12 -8.76
CA SER A 34 1.61 9.13 -8.57
C SER A 34 2.07 9.21 -7.12
N ASN A 35 3.21 8.57 -6.82
CA ASN A 35 3.91 8.76 -5.53
C ASN A 35 4.23 10.24 -5.26
N PRO A 36 4.67 11.06 -6.23
CA PRO A 36 4.81 12.49 -6.01
C PRO A 36 3.48 13.20 -5.71
N GLY A 37 2.37 12.76 -6.30
CA GLY A 37 1.03 13.23 -5.95
C GLY A 37 0.69 12.97 -4.47
N TYR A 38 0.97 11.76 -3.97
CA TYR A 38 0.79 11.43 -2.55
C TYR A 38 1.77 12.18 -1.63
N MET A 39 2.99 12.49 -2.09
CA MET A 39 3.92 13.36 -1.36
C MET A 39 3.33 14.77 -1.17
N LEU A 40 2.70 15.33 -2.21
CA LEU A 40 2.01 16.62 -2.10
C LEU A 40 0.78 16.52 -1.18
N LEU A 41 -0.01 15.44 -1.27
CA LEU A 41 -1.15 15.22 -0.39
C LEU A 41 -0.74 15.18 1.09
N LYS A 42 0.32 14.41 1.40
CA LYS A 42 0.94 14.40 2.73
C LYS A 42 1.31 15.81 3.17
N ARG A 43 2.01 16.58 2.31
CA ARG A 43 2.44 17.94 2.64
C ARG A 43 1.27 18.89 2.90
N ILE A 44 0.20 18.80 2.11
CA ILE A 44 -1.02 19.57 2.31
C ILE A 44 -1.64 19.22 3.67
N ALA A 45 -1.74 17.94 4.00
CA ALA A 45 -2.28 17.51 5.29
C ALA A 45 -1.46 18.06 6.47
N GLU A 46 -0.13 18.05 6.38
CA GLU A 46 0.76 18.65 7.40
C GLU A 46 0.54 20.16 7.53
N VAL A 47 0.48 20.90 6.42
CA VAL A 47 0.29 22.35 6.42
C VAL A 47 -1.07 22.74 6.98
N VAL A 48 -2.14 22.06 6.56
CA VAL A 48 -3.51 22.38 6.99
C VAL A 48 -3.73 22.02 8.46
N SER A 49 -3.15 20.92 8.93
CA SER A 49 -3.31 20.47 10.32
C SER A 49 -2.35 21.12 11.31
N GLY A 50 -1.22 21.66 10.83
CA GLY A 50 -0.15 22.21 11.67
C GLY A 50 0.67 21.16 12.42
N ILE A 51 0.48 19.86 12.13
CA ILE A 51 1.20 18.75 12.77
C ILE A 51 1.86 17.85 11.73
N SER A 52 2.88 17.11 12.15
CA SER A 52 3.66 16.22 11.26
C SER A 52 2.82 15.05 10.73
N TYR A 53 3.24 14.44 9.63
CA TYR A 53 2.61 13.20 9.15
C TYR A 53 2.64 12.07 10.19
N ARG A 54 3.73 11.93 10.95
CA ARG A 54 3.83 10.98 12.06
C ARG A 54 2.71 11.23 13.09
N GLU A 55 2.48 12.48 13.48
CA GLU A 55 1.42 12.86 14.41
C GLU A 55 0.02 12.70 13.82
N LEU A 56 -0.17 12.97 12.52
CA LEU A 56 -1.44 12.71 11.82
C LEU A 56 -1.82 11.24 11.88
N ILE A 57 -0.90 10.35 11.49
CA ILE A 57 -1.14 8.91 11.52
C ILE A 57 -1.34 8.44 12.96
N PHE A 58 -0.57 8.97 13.91
CA PHE A 58 -0.75 8.63 15.32
C PHE A 58 -2.14 9.02 15.83
N LYS A 59 -2.52 10.28 15.67
CA LYS A 59 -3.74 10.87 16.22
C LYS A 59 -5.02 10.32 15.60
N TYR A 60 -5.03 10.13 14.28
CA TYR A 60 -6.26 9.79 13.56
C TYR A 60 -6.40 8.29 13.23
N ILE A 61 -5.33 7.49 13.34
CA ILE A 61 -5.35 6.07 12.98
C ILE A 61 -4.86 5.19 14.13
N ILE A 62 -3.60 5.37 14.56
CA ILE A 62 -2.96 4.45 15.53
C ILE A 62 -3.65 4.53 16.90
N GLN A 63 -3.80 5.74 17.45
CA GLN A 63 -4.36 5.93 18.79
C GLN A 63 -5.83 5.49 18.88
N PRO A 64 -6.73 5.86 17.95
CA PRO A 64 -8.14 5.43 18.00
C PRO A 64 -8.33 3.92 17.87
N LEU A 65 -7.42 3.23 17.17
CA LEU A 65 -7.50 1.78 16.95
C LEU A 65 -6.63 0.95 17.89
N GLY A 66 -5.80 1.60 18.73
CA GLY A 66 -4.90 0.91 19.66
C GLY A 66 -3.82 0.07 18.96
N LEU A 67 -3.29 0.53 17.82
CA LEU A 67 -2.29 -0.19 17.02
C LEU A 67 -0.88 -0.03 17.63
N SER A 68 -0.52 -0.88 18.58
CA SER A 68 0.73 -0.76 19.35
C SER A 68 2.00 -1.08 18.58
N GLN A 69 1.91 -1.78 17.44
CA GLN A 69 3.04 -2.14 16.58
C GLN A 69 3.08 -1.34 15.27
N THR A 70 2.21 -0.33 15.13
CA THR A 70 2.14 0.50 13.93
C THR A 70 2.76 1.87 14.22
N PHE A 71 3.68 2.29 13.35
CA PHE A 71 4.37 3.59 13.49
C PHE A 71 4.90 4.11 12.17
N VAL A 72 5.21 5.40 12.12
CA VAL A 72 5.87 6.05 10.97
C VAL A 72 7.37 6.16 11.28
N PRO A 73 8.24 5.31 10.73
CA PRO A 73 9.68 5.42 10.97
C PRO A 73 10.26 6.67 10.29
N GLU A 74 11.14 7.38 10.98
CA GLU A 74 11.81 8.59 10.50
C GLU A 74 13.33 8.49 10.46
N SER A 75 13.91 7.44 11.05
CA SER A 75 15.34 7.15 11.01
C SER A 75 15.62 5.66 10.75
N ILE A 76 16.88 5.32 10.48
CA ILE A 76 17.32 3.93 10.24
C ILE A 76 17.24 3.12 11.54
N GLU A 77 17.56 3.73 12.68
CA GLU A 77 17.57 3.09 13.99
C GLU A 77 16.17 2.56 14.38
N GLU A 78 15.13 3.29 14.01
CA GLU A 78 13.74 2.89 14.24
C GLU A 78 13.29 1.70 13.36
N LEU A 79 14.07 1.30 12.35
CA LEU A 79 13.79 0.11 11.54
C LEU A 79 14.29 -1.20 12.18
N SER A 80 15.04 -1.11 13.29
CA SER A 80 15.68 -2.27 13.92
C SER A 80 14.69 -3.35 14.38
N SER A 81 13.45 -2.97 14.72
CA SER A 81 12.39 -3.88 15.14
C SER A 81 11.69 -4.61 13.99
N LEU A 82 11.91 -4.20 12.74
CA LEU A 82 11.28 -4.82 11.59
C LEU A 82 11.87 -6.21 11.32
N ALA A 83 11.05 -7.06 10.70
CA ALA A 83 11.50 -8.34 10.17
C ALA A 83 12.73 -8.13 9.27
N PRO A 84 13.83 -8.89 9.42
CA PRO A 84 14.98 -8.78 8.55
C PRO A 84 14.58 -8.97 7.09
N ALA A 85 14.94 -8.01 6.26
CA ALA A 85 14.84 -8.12 4.81
C ALA A 85 16.12 -7.63 4.18
N THR A 86 16.42 -8.15 2.99
CA THR A 86 17.58 -7.72 2.24
C THR A 86 17.20 -7.29 0.83
N SER A 87 18.00 -6.42 0.23
CA SER A 87 17.81 -6.01 -1.15
C SER A 87 19.12 -5.69 -1.86
N ARG A 88 19.29 -6.22 -3.07
CA ARG A 88 20.35 -5.87 -4.02
C ARG A 88 20.14 -4.49 -4.66
N ALA A 89 18.92 -3.95 -4.61
CA ALA A 89 18.61 -2.61 -5.15
C ALA A 89 19.23 -1.46 -4.34
N LEU A 90 19.67 -1.75 -3.10
CA LEU A 90 20.28 -0.78 -2.20
C LEU A 90 21.78 -0.58 -2.44
N ALA A 91 22.41 -1.39 -3.28
CA ALA A 91 23.83 -1.28 -3.60
C ALA A 91 24.06 -1.09 -5.11
N VAL A 92 25.00 -0.22 -5.46
CA VAL A 92 25.39 0.03 -6.87
C VAL A 92 25.96 -1.24 -7.51
N ASP A 93 26.76 -1.99 -6.76
CA ASP A 93 27.38 -3.26 -7.15
C ASP A 93 26.44 -4.48 -7.05
N LYS A 94 25.16 -4.26 -6.73
CA LYS A 94 24.14 -5.31 -6.53
C LYS A 94 24.44 -6.28 -5.39
N THR A 95 25.34 -5.94 -4.48
CA THR A 95 25.50 -6.69 -3.23
C THR A 95 24.22 -6.60 -2.39
N THR A 96 23.86 -7.71 -1.78
CA THR A 96 22.70 -7.79 -0.88
C THR A 96 22.96 -6.98 0.38
N ARG A 97 22.05 -6.06 0.74
CA ARG A 97 22.12 -5.23 1.95
C ARG A 97 20.90 -5.41 2.82
N ASP A 98 21.08 -5.44 4.14
CA ASP A 98 19.96 -5.41 5.10
C ASP A 98 19.25 -4.05 5.01
N VAL A 99 17.97 -4.07 4.67
CA VAL A 99 17.20 -2.84 4.46
C VAL A 99 17.19 -1.97 5.72
N ARG A 100 17.12 -2.61 6.89
CA ARG A 100 17.00 -1.95 8.21
C ARG A 100 18.26 -1.19 8.62
N GLN A 101 19.38 -1.44 7.96
CA GLN A 101 20.67 -0.80 8.26
C GLN A 101 21.08 0.24 7.20
N TYR A 102 20.53 0.15 5.98
CA TYR A 102 21.03 0.91 4.84
C TYR A 102 19.98 1.85 4.21
N TYR A 103 18.68 1.55 4.34
CA TYR A 103 17.64 2.30 3.64
C TYR A 103 16.91 3.25 4.57
N HIS A 104 17.12 4.56 4.37
CA HIS A 104 16.44 5.58 5.16
C HIS A 104 14.95 5.65 4.81
N PRO A 105 14.01 5.56 5.78
CA PRO A 105 12.57 5.46 5.49
C PRO A 105 12.00 6.68 4.74
N ARG A 106 12.57 7.87 4.96
CA ARG A 106 12.20 9.12 4.26
C ARG A 106 12.48 9.13 2.74
N TRP A 107 13.16 8.12 2.18
CA TRP A 107 13.16 7.94 0.71
C TRP A 107 11.75 7.68 0.17
N VAL A 108 10.85 7.14 0.99
CA VAL A 108 9.41 7.07 0.71
C VAL A 108 8.80 8.45 1.01
N SER A 109 8.90 9.36 0.04
CA SER A 109 8.54 10.77 0.23
C SER A 109 7.07 11.01 0.63
N HIS A 110 6.17 10.13 0.17
CA HIS A 110 4.75 10.11 0.52
C HIS A 110 4.45 9.51 1.91
N GLY A 111 5.48 9.05 2.64
CA GLY A 111 5.36 8.46 3.97
C GLY A 111 5.30 6.94 3.91
N VAL A 112 6.17 6.31 4.70
CA VAL A 112 6.13 4.86 4.98
C VAL A 112 5.51 4.64 6.35
N ILE A 113 4.74 3.56 6.49
CA ILE A 113 4.20 3.09 7.75
C ILE A 113 4.74 1.66 7.96
N ALA A 114 5.31 1.40 9.12
CA ALA A 114 5.62 0.07 9.60
C ALA A 114 4.44 -0.45 10.42
N SER A 115 4.10 -1.73 10.27
CA SER A 115 2.97 -2.37 10.94
C SER A 115 3.13 -3.89 10.93
N THR A 116 2.12 -4.59 11.44
CA THR A 116 1.96 -6.05 11.36
C THR A 116 0.76 -6.41 10.51
N ALA A 117 0.73 -7.61 9.94
CA ALA A 117 -0.42 -8.07 9.14
C ALA A 117 -1.75 -8.00 9.92
N SER A 118 -1.72 -8.35 11.21
CA SER A 118 -2.89 -8.27 12.09
C SER A 118 -3.38 -6.83 12.30
N GLU A 119 -2.49 -5.87 12.49
CA GLU A 119 -2.87 -4.47 12.66
C GLU A 119 -3.35 -3.82 11.36
N ILE A 120 -2.81 -4.21 10.20
CA ILE A 120 -3.33 -3.80 8.89
C ILE A 120 -4.75 -4.35 8.69
N VAL A 121 -5.02 -5.60 9.07
CA VAL A 121 -6.37 -6.18 9.06
C VAL A 121 -7.31 -5.40 9.99
N MET A 122 -6.86 -5.04 11.20
CA MET A 122 -7.67 -4.21 12.12
C MET A 122 -7.97 -2.83 11.54
N PHE A 123 -6.99 -2.21 10.87
CA PHE A 123 -7.16 -0.95 10.17
C PHE A 123 -8.21 -1.06 9.05
N LEU A 124 -8.06 -2.01 8.12
CA LEU A 124 -9.00 -2.19 7.01
C LEU A 124 -10.42 -2.52 7.49
N SER A 125 -10.55 -3.44 8.44
CA SER A 125 -11.86 -3.78 9.01
C SER A 125 -12.50 -2.58 9.73
N SER A 126 -11.71 -1.71 10.36
CA SER A 126 -12.22 -0.50 11.02
C SER A 126 -12.56 0.62 10.04
N LEU A 127 -11.83 0.70 8.93
CA LEU A 127 -12.10 1.62 7.82
C LEU A 127 -13.48 1.32 7.21
N PHE A 128 -13.73 0.06 6.83
CA PHE A 128 -14.97 -0.33 6.15
C PHE A 128 -16.17 -0.53 7.08
N SER A 129 -15.97 -0.56 8.41
CA SER A 129 -17.05 -0.57 9.40
C SER A 129 -17.47 0.82 9.91
N ASN A 130 -17.03 1.90 9.25
CA ASN A 130 -17.30 3.30 9.64
C ASN A 130 -16.78 3.67 11.05
N ARG A 131 -15.71 3.04 11.53
CA ARG A 131 -15.09 3.39 12.82
C ARG A 131 -14.03 4.48 12.71
N LEU A 132 -13.46 4.68 11.51
CA LEU A 132 -12.47 5.72 11.24
C LEU A 132 -13.01 6.92 10.48
N LEU A 133 -13.92 6.66 9.52
CA LEU A 133 -14.44 7.68 8.62
C LEU A 133 -15.95 7.84 8.82
N SER A 134 -16.43 9.05 8.57
CA SER A 134 -17.87 9.26 8.39
C SER A 134 -18.36 8.45 7.19
N ARG A 135 -19.65 8.06 7.19
CA ARG A 135 -20.26 7.37 6.05
C ARG A 135 -20.11 8.15 4.73
N GLN A 136 -20.17 9.48 4.79
CA GLN A 136 -19.98 10.34 3.63
C GLN A 136 -18.55 10.27 3.10
N SER A 137 -17.56 10.36 3.98
CA SER A 137 -16.15 10.26 3.59
C SER A 137 -15.80 8.87 3.06
N LEU A 138 -16.33 7.81 3.67
CA LEU A 138 -16.15 6.46 3.15
C LEU A 138 -16.77 6.31 1.75
N LYS A 139 -17.98 6.86 1.53
CA LYS A 139 -18.61 6.87 0.21
C LYS A 139 -17.74 7.56 -0.85
N GLN A 140 -17.12 8.69 -0.51
CA GLN A 140 -16.17 9.37 -1.41
C GLN A 140 -14.90 8.54 -1.63
N MET A 141 -14.38 7.89 -0.59
CA MET A 141 -13.18 7.06 -0.68
C MET A 141 -13.36 5.88 -1.63
N VAL A 142 -14.57 5.32 -1.71
CA VAL A 142 -14.93 4.20 -2.59
C VAL A 142 -15.64 4.64 -3.88
N GLU A 143 -15.57 5.92 -4.24
CA GLU A 143 -15.99 6.37 -5.57
C GLU A 143 -14.90 5.97 -6.59
N LEU A 144 -15.14 4.84 -7.27
CA LEU A 144 -14.13 4.17 -8.08
C LEU A 144 -14.06 4.73 -9.50
N VAL A 145 -12.85 5.00 -9.98
CA VAL A 145 -12.55 5.22 -11.40
C VAL A 145 -11.90 3.98 -12.00
N PRO A 146 -12.30 3.52 -13.20
CA PRO A 146 -11.60 2.44 -13.90
C PRO A 146 -10.16 2.84 -14.22
N VAL A 147 -9.23 1.91 -14.04
CA VAL A 147 -7.81 2.14 -14.34
C VAL A 147 -7.27 1.02 -15.23
N ALA A 148 -6.36 1.37 -16.12
CA ALA A 148 -5.64 0.35 -16.89
C ALA A 148 -4.74 -0.45 -15.93
N LEU A 149 -4.69 -1.77 -16.12
CA LEU A 149 -3.60 -2.55 -15.53
C LEU A 149 -2.27 -1.95 -16.01
N PRO A 150 -1.23 -1.91 -15.16
CA PRO A 150 0.11 -1.69 -15.67
C PRO A 150 0.37 -2.80 -16.69
N THR A 151 0.33 -2.48 -17.98
CA THR A 151 0.81 -3.39 -19.01
C THR A 151 2.29 -3.59 -18.70
N THR A 152 2.65 -4.74 -18.13
CA THR A 152 4.03 -5.06 -17.83
C THR A 152 4.80 -5.05 -19.14
N THR A 153 5.55 -3.98 -19.40
CA THR A 153 6.58 -3.91 -20.43
C THR A 153 7.80 -4.72 -19.98
N SER A 154 7.60 -6.01 -19.66
CA SER A 154 8.68 -6.95 -19.43
C SER A 154 8.28 -8.32 -19.97
N ARG A 155 8.99 -8.73 -21.02
CA ARG A 155 8.98 -10.06 -21.60
C ARG A 155 9.43 -11.08 -20.55
N SER A 156 8.50 -11.68 -19.82
CA SER A 156 8.65 -13.06 -19.35
C SER A 156 7.34 -13.78 -19.58
N THR A 157 7.36 -14.66 -20.57
CA THR A 157 6.35 -15.70 -20.78
C THR A 157 6.15 -16.48 -19.48
N GLN A 158 4.90 -16.59 -19.02
CA GLN A 158 4.42 -17.22 -17.77
C GLN A 158 4.28 -16.31 -16.53
N GLN A 159 3.52 -15.23 -16.64
CA GLN A 159 2.78 -14.73 -15.48
C GLN A 159 1.30 -15.07 -15.68
N PRO A 160 0.64 -15.79 -14.74
CA PRO A 160 -0.80 -15.76 -14.70
C PRO A 160 -1.18 -14.28 -14.58
N THR A 161 -2.00 -13.80 -15.51
CA THR A 161 -2.67 -12.52 -15.37
C THR A 161 -3.33 -12.54 -13.99
N LEU A 162 -2.84 -11.73 -13.06
CA LEU A 162 -3.48 -11.55 -11.76
C LEU A 162 -4.97 -11.29 -12.00
N PRO A 163 -5.90 -11.85 -11.20
CA PRO A 163 -7.33 -11.97 -11.49
C PRO A 163 -8.12 -10.66 -11.43
N TRP A 164 -7.48 -9.55 -11.78
CA TRP A 164 -8.10 -8.24 -11.93
C TRP A 164 -9.01 -8.24 -13.17
N SER A 165 -10.32 -8.16 -12.94
CA SER A 165 -11.36 -8.15 -13.97
C SER A 165 -11.74 -6.74 -14.38
N LYS A 166 -12.01 -5.85 -13.40
CA LYS A 166 -12.24 -4.42 -13.64
C LYS A 166 -11.39 -3.57 -12.69
N PRO A 167 -10.05 -3.58 -12.84
CA PRO A 167 -9.17 -2.80 -11.99
C PRO A 167 -9.61 -1.34 -11.96
N SER A 168 -9.78 -0.83 -10.75
CA SER A 168 -10.32 0.48 -10.45
C SER A 168 -9.55 1.07 -9.27
N TYR A 169 -9.71 2.37 -9.05
CA TYR A 169 -9.02 3.07 -7.98
C TYR A 169 -9.94 4.11 -7.33
N GLY A 170 -9.93 4.18 -6.01
CA GLY A 170 -10.63 5.19 -5.20
C GLY A 170 -9.65 6.20 -4.59
N LEU A 171 -10.02 6.81 -3.47
CA LEU A 171 -9.08 7.68 -2.74
C LEU A 171 -8.14 6.80 -1.89
N GLY A 172 -6.96 6.46 -2.41
CA GLY A 172 -5.99 5.62 -1.70
C GLY A 172 -6.32 4.13 -1.68
N LEU A 173 -7.25 3.67 -2.53
CA LEU A 173 -7.68 2.27 -2.59
C LEU A 173 -7.55 1.73 -4.00
N MET A 174 -6.84 0.62 -4.15
CA MET A 174 -7.01 -0.29 -5.27
C MET A 174 -8.34 -1.03 -5.10
N ALA A 175 -9.04 -1.27 -6.21
CA ALA A 175 -10.33 -1.94 -6.17
C ALA A 175 -10.58 -2.78 -7.42
N ASP A 176 -11.36 -3.85 -7.26
CA ASP A 176 -11.96 -4.58 -8.37
C ASP A 176 -13.43 -4.87 -8.06
N PRO A 177 -14.37 -4.07 -8.58
CA PRO A 177 -15.80 -4.30 -8.40
C PRO A 177 -16.33 -5.50 -9.21
N ALA A 178 -15.52 -6.12 -10.06
CA ALA A 178 -15.93 -7.24 -10.91
C ALA A 178 -15.06 -8.49 -10.68
N SER A 179 -14.34 -8.56 -9.56
CA SER A 179 -13.52 -9.74 -9.27
C SER A 179 -14.40 -10.98 -9.05
N LYS A 180 -13.81 -12.17 -9.18
CA LYS A 180 -14.50 -13.44 -8.89
C LYS A 180 -14.95 -13.57 -7.41
N TRP A 181 -14.47 -12.71 -6.53
CA TRP A 181 -14.80 -12.67 -5.10
C TRP A 181 -15.85 -11.60 -4.75
N GLY A 182 -16.43 -10.94 -5.76
CA GLY A 182 -17.22 -9.72 -5.55
C GLY A 182 -16.35 -8.47 -5.56
N LEU A 183 -16.75 -7.42 -4.84
CA LEU A 183 -15.94 -6.22 -4.70
C LEU A 183 -14.76 -6.52 -3.79
N VAL A 184 -13.54 -6.24 -4.26
CA VAL A 184 -12.36 -6.22 -3.40
C VAL A 184 -11.80 -4.80 -3.32
N LEU A 185 -11.44 -4.36 -2.12
CA LEU A 185 -10.97 -3.00 -1.82
C LEU A 185 -9.73 -3.09 -0.92
N GLY A 186 -8.66 -2.38 -1.27
CA GLY A 186 -7.42 -2.52 -0.50
C GLY A 186 -6.26 -1.79 -1.11
N HIS A 187 -5.04 -2.27 -0.86
CA HIS A 187 -3.86 -1.73 -1.50
C HIS A 187 -2.69 -2.72 -1.45
N ASN A 188 -1.83 -2.63 -2.46
CA ASN A 188 -0.53 -3.29 -2.47
C ASN A 188 0.57 -2.34 -2.00
N GLY A 189 1.61 -2.86 -1.38
CA GLY A 189 2.78 -2.11 -0.93
C GLY A 189 4.05 -2.81 -1.36
N GLY A 190 5.05 -2.04 -1.76
CA GLY A 190 6.34 -2.58 -2.19
C GLY A 190 7.46 -1.60 -1.92
N GLY A 191 8.58 -2.13 -1.44
CA GLY A 191 9.82 -1.41 -1.23
C GLY A 191 11.01 -2.36 -1.30
N PRO A 192 12.25 -1.86 -1.14
CA PRO A 192 13.42 -2.71 -1.07
C PRO A 192 13.23 -3.82 -0.02
N GLY A 193 13.28 -5.09 -0.43
CA GLY A 193 13.20 -6.27 0.43
C GLY A 193 11.83 -6.56 1.07
N TYR A 194 10.82 -5.71 0.89
CA TYR A 194 9.49 -5.88 1.50
C TYR A 194 8.38 -5.78 0.45
N SER A 195 7.36 -6.63 0.60
CA SER A 195 6.07 -6.46 -0.08
C SER A 195 4.92 -6.69 0.89
N ALA A 196 3.79 -6.05 0.63
CA ALA A 196 2.56 -6.22 1.38
C ALA A 196 1.37 -6.19 0.42
N SER A 197 0.33 -6.92 0.76
CA SER A 197 -0.96 -6.86 0.07
C SER A 197 -2.03 -7.00 1.11
N ALA A 198 -3.03 -6.12 1.08
CA ALA A 198 -4.13 -6.16 2.02
C ALA A 198 -5.43 -5.75 1.33
N PHE A 199 -6.45 -6.60 1.42
CA PHE A 199 -7.74 -6.42 0.75
C PHE A 199 -8.89 -6.81 1.67
N HIS A 200 -9.99 -6.07 1.53
CA HIS A 200 -11.28 -6.31 2.15
C HIS A 200 -12.27 -6.78 1.08
N ALA A 201 -13.03 -7.82 1.38
CA ALA A 201 -14.06 -8.41 0.52
C ALA A 201 -15.41 -8.39 1.25
N PRO A 202 -16.26 -7.36 1.02
CA PRO A 202 -17.56 -7.22 1.66
C PRO A 202 -18.48 -8.42 1.43
N GLU A 203 -18.50 -8.97 0.21
CA GLU A 203 -19.38 -10.07 -0.18
C GLU A 203 -18.93 -11.42 0.41
N LEU A 204 -17.64 -11.58 0.74
CA LEU A 204 -17.12 -12.76 1.44
C LEU A 204 -17.22 -12.61 2.96
N GLY A 205 -18.38 -12.15 3.44
CA GLY A 205 -18.66 -11.96 4.87
C GLY A 205 -17.91 -10.78 5.51
N GLY A 206 -17.45 -9.81 4.71
CA GLY A 206 -16.70 -8.65 5.20
C GLY A 206 -15.29 -9.00 5.70
N VAL A 207 -14.66 -10.04 5.13
CA VAL A 207 -13.32 -10.45 5.52
C VAL A 207 -12.28 -9.43 5.06
N SER A 208 -11.29 -9.15 5.91
CA SER A 208 -10.08 -8.41 5.55
C SER A 208 -8.88 -9.35 5.67
N ILE A 209 -8.06 -9.43 4.62
CA ILE A 209 -6.90 -10.31 4.55
C ILE A 209 -5.67 -9.44 4.29
N CYS A 210 -4.56 -9.74 4.97
CA CYS A 210 -3.27 -9.10 4.73
C CYS A 210 -2.16 -10.16 4.68
N ALA A 211 -1.26 -10.01 3.72
CA ALA A 211 0.01 -10.73 3.67
C ALA A 211 1.17 -9.72 3.63
N MET A 212 2.26 -10.04 4.31
CA MET A 212 3.50 -9.27 4.29
C MET A 212 4.67 -10.22 4.07
N CYS A 213 5.59 -9.85 3.19
CA CYS A 213 6.74 -10.65 2.82
C CYS A 213 8.02 -9.81 2.98
N ALA A 214 9.04 -10.37 3.64
CA ALA A 214 10.36 -9.77 3.85
C ALA A 214 11.42 -10.45 2.95
N ILE A 215 11.09 -10.60 1.67
CA ILE A 215 11.93 -11.24 0.65
C ILE A 215 11.96 -10.36 -0.60
N GLU A 216 13.13 -10.25 -1.25
CA GLU A 216 13.29 -9.44 -2.47
C GLU A 216 12.69 -10.12 -3.71
N GLU A 217 12.80 -11.45 -3.79
CA GLU A 217 12.35 -12.26 -4.93
C GLU A 217 11.60 -13.50 -4.42
N GLY A 218 10.63 -13.98 -5.19
CA GLY A 218 9.84 -15.16 -4.87
C GLY A 218 8.36 -14.84 -4.68
N VAL A 219 7.81 -15.24 -3.53
CA VAL A 219 6.37 -15.16 -3.23
C VAL A 219 5.91 -13.71 -3.20
N LYS A 220 4.86 -13.40 -3.96
CA LYS A 220 4.20 -12.09 -3.91
C LYS A 220 3.12 -12.09 -2.84
N ALA A 221 3.11 -11.07 -1.99
CA ALA A 221 2.06 -10.91 -0.98
C ALA A 221 0.64 -10.94 -1.57
N GLU A 222 0.46 -10.37 -2.76
CA GLU A 222 -0.84 -10.36 -3.46
C GLU A 222 -1.30 -11.76 -3.85
N GLU A 223 -0.40 -12.63 -4.31
CA GLU A 223 -0.73 -14.03 -4.65
C GLU A 223 -1.20 -14.80 -3.40
N LEU A 224 -0.61 -14.51 -2.23
CA LEU A 224 -1.05 -15.09 -0.96
C LEU A 224 -2.45 -14.61 -0.57
N VAL A 225 -2.73 -13.31 -0.69
CA VAL A 225 -4.06 -12.76 -0.38
C VAL A 225 -5.13 -13.38 -1.28
N PHE A 226 -4.85 -13.50 -2.58
CA PHE A 226 -5.76 -14.07 -3.55
C PHE A 226 -6.01 -15.57 -3.33
N ALA A 227 -4.96 -16.32 -2.97
CA ALA A 227 -5.12 -17.72 -2.59
C ALA A 227 -6.01 -17.88 -1.34
N ILE A 228 -5.91 -16.97 -0.37
CA ILE A 228 -6.78 -17.00 0.82
C ILE A 228 -8.23 -16.64 0.44
N LEU A 229 -8.45 -15.64 -0.41
CA LEU A 229 -9.80 -15.30 -0.90
C LEU A 229 -10.46 -16.47 -1.64
N ASP A 230 -9.68 -17.23 -2.42
CA ASP A 230 -10.14 -18.46 -3.07
C ASP A 230 -10.62 -19.50 -2.05
N LEU A 231 -9.86 -19.70 -0.96
CA LEU A 231 -10.26 -20.61 0.12
C LEU A 231 -11.57 -20.17 0.79
N PHE A 232 -11.75 -18.87 1.06
CA PHE A 232 -13.00 -18.36 1.64
C PHE A 232 -14.20 -18.60 0.74
N THR A 233 -14.02 -18.44 -0.57
CA THR A 233 -15.07 -18.67 -1.57
C THR A 233 -15.48 -20.14 -1.59
N SER A 234 -14.52 -21.06 -1.65
CA SER A 234 -14.81 -22.50 -1.60
C SER A 234 -15.51 -22.94 -0.32
N ILE A 235 -15.18 -22.34 0.83
CA ILE A 235 -15.84 -22.61 2.11
C ILE A 235 -17.30 -22.13 2.08
N GLN A 236 -17.58 -20.93 1.56
CA GLN A 236 -18.94 -20.42 1.44
C GLN A 236 -19.80 -21.26 0.50
N GLU A 237 -19.27 -21.65 -0.66
CA GLU A 237 -19.97 -22.51 -1.63
C GLU A 237 -20.31 -23.88 -1.01
N SER A 238 -19.37 -24.47 -0.28
CA SER A 238 -19.59 -25.75 0.41
C SER A 238 -20.69 -25.64 1.47
N ALA A 239 -20.72 -24.55 2.24
CA ALA A 239 -21.75 -24.32 3.26
C ALA A 239 -23.16 -24.18 2.67
N VAL A 240 -23.30 -23.54 1.51
CA VAL A 240 -24.58 -23.40 0.79
C VAL A 240 -25.04 -24.73 0.20
N SER A 241 -24.12 -25.58 -0.26
CA SER A 241 -24.47 -26.89 -0.82
C SER A 241 -24.97 -27.91 0.21
N CYS A 242 -24.72 -27.68 1.50
CA CYS A 242 -25.14 -28.54 2.60
C CYS A 242 -26.44 -28.10 3.30
N SER A 243 -27.03 -26.96 2.91
CA SER A 243 -28.29 -26.41 3.45
C SER A 243 -29.46 -26.63 2.49
#